data_AF-A0A2W6B8Q8-F1
#
_entry.id   AF-A0A2W6B8Q8-F1
#
_cell.length_a   1.000
_cell.length_b   1.000
_cell.length_c   1.000
_cell.angle_alpha   90.00
_cell.angle_beta   90.00
_cell.angle_gamma   90.00
#
_symmetry.space_group_name_H-M   'P 1'
#
loop_
_entity.id
_entity.type
_entity.pdbx_description
1 polymer ?
#
loop_
_entity_poly.entity_id
_entity_poly.type
_entity_poly.pdbx_seq_one_letter_code
_entity_poly.pdbx_strand_id
1 'polypeptide(L)'
;TTGGTGLGPRDVTPEATLALAEKTIPGIAEALRAEGLKQAPGSMLSRGVAALRGTTLIINLPGSPAGAGQGAALLCPLIEHAIATMHGARH
;
A
#
# COMPACT_ATOMS: atom_id res chain seq x y z
N THR A 1 -6.24 -3.14 -1.64
CA THR A 1 -7.12 -2.64 -2.73
C THR A 1 -6.29 -2.47 -3.99
N THR A 2 -6.91 -2.35 -5.16
CA THR A 2 -6.22 -2.09 -6.44
C THR A 2 -6.90 -0.96 -7.20
N GLY A 3 -6.12 -0.01 -7.72
CA GLY A 3 -6.61 1.13 -8.51
C GLY A 3 -7.12 2.31 -7.68
N GLY A 4 -7.41 3.42 -8.37
CA GLY A 4 -7.94 4.64 -7.76
C GLY A 4 -6.93 5.45 -6.96
N THR A 5 -5.62 5.28 -7.22
CA THR A 5 -4.52 5.94 -6.47
C THR A 5 -3.79 7.03 -7.26
N GLY A 6 -4.23 7.33 -8.48
CA GLY A 6 -3.63 8.37 -9.32
C GLY A 6 -4.08 9.78 -8.94
N LEU A 7 -3.84 10.74 -9.84
CA LEU A 7 -4.25 12.15 -9.68
C LEU A 7 -5.59 12.47 -10.36
N GLY A 8 -6.27 11.47 -10.92
CA GLY A 8 -7.55 11.67 -11.59
C GLY A 8 -8.64 12.10 -10.62
N PRO A 9 -9.67 12.84 -11.08
CA PRO A 9 -10.74 13.35 -10.21
C PRO A 9 -11.60 12.24 -9.56
N ARG A 10 -11.48 11.01 -10.03
CA ARG A 10 -12.15 9.81 -9.48
C ARG A 10 -11.23 8.93 -8.64
N ASP A 11 -9.94 9.24 -8.59
CA ASP A 11 -8.98 8.50 -7.78
C ASP A 11 -9.17 8.92 -6.33
N VAL A 12 -9.90 8.12 -5.54
CA VAL A 12 -10.24 8.45 -4.14
C VAL A 12 -9.88 7.33 -3.16
N THR A 13 -9.17 6.29 -3.63
CA THR A 13 -8.80 5.14 -2.82
C THR A 13 -7.93 5.52 -1.61
N PRO A 14 -6.91 6.41 -1.73
CA PRO A 14 -6.12 6.83 -0.59
C PRO A 14 -6.95 7.54 0.48
N GLU A 15 -7.84 8.45 0.09
CA GLU A 15 -8.74 9.17 0.97
C GLU A 15 -9.67 8.23 1.72
N ALA A 16 -10.29 7.29 1.01
CA ALA A 16 -11.15 6.26 1.62
C ALA A 16 -10.37 5.38 2.61
N THR A 17 -9.11 5.08 2.32
CA THR A 17 -8.25 4.29 3.21
C THR A 17 -7.89 5.09 4.47
N LEU A 18 -7.49 6.36 4.31
CA LEU A 18 -7.13 7.25 5.41
C LEU A 18 -8.32 7.56 6.33
N ALA A 19 -9.53 7.70 5.78
CA ALA A 19 -10.75 7.92 6.57
C ALA A 19 -11.07 6.76 7.53
N LEU A 20 -10.54 5.56 7.29
CA LEU A 20 -10.72 4.37 8.11
C LEU A 20 -9.47 3.99 8.91
N ALA A 21 -8.37 4.71 8.74
CA ALA A 21 -7.08 4.37 9.31
C ALA A 21 -7.00 4.75 10.80
N GLU A 22 -6.60 3.81 11.64
CA GLU A 22 -6.19 4.07 13.02
C GLU A 22 -4.70 4.39 13.10
N LYS A 23 -3.88 3.76 12.25
CA LYS A 23 -2.44 4.03 12.12
C LYS A 23 -2.04 3.97 10.65
N THR A 24 -1.19 4.90 10.22
CA THR A 24 -0.60 4.88 8.86
C THR A 24 0.75 4.17 8.87
N ILE A 25 1.08 3.47 7.79
CA ILE A 25 2.36 2.78 7.60
C ILE A 25 3.06 3.41 6.38
N PRO A 26 3.71 4.58 6.53
CA PRO A 26 4.31 5.31 5.41
C PRO A 26 5.38 4.49 4.68
N GLY A 27 6.17 3.68 5.41
CA GLY A 27 7.25 2.88 4.84
C GLY A 27 6.81 1.89 3.76
N ILE A 28 5.60 1.30 3.86
CA ILE A 28 5.05 0.42 2.81
C ILE A 28 4.77 1.24 1.55
N ALA A 29 4.15 2.41 1.69
CA ALA A 29 3.81 3.26 0.56
C ALA A 29 5.06 3.82 -0.14
N GLU A 30 6.09 4.17 0.64
CA GLU A 30 7.40 4.58 0.15
C GLU A 30 8.09 3.46 -0.63
N ALA A 31 8.14 2.25 -0.06
CA ALA A 31 8.74 1.08 -0.71
C ALA A 31 8.05 0.73 -2.04
N LEU A 32 6.71 0.76 -2.07
CA LEU A 32 5.94 0.51 -3.30
C LEU A 32 6.24 1.56 -4.39
N ARG A 33 6.32 2.84 -4.03
CA ARG A 33 6.70 3.90 -4.98
C ARG A 33 8.14 3.74 -5.45
N ALA A 34 9.07 3.44 -4.55
CA ALA A 34 10.47 3.22 -4.86
C ALA A 34 10.66 2.03 -5.81
N GLU A 35 9.93 0.94 -5.60
CA GLU A 35 9.94 -0.22 -6.50
C GLU A 35 9.35 0.14 -7.87
N GLY A 36 8.19 0.81 -7.91
CA GLY A 36 7.57 1.24 -9.15
C GLY A 36 8.43 2.23 -9.95
N LEU A 37 9.23 3.07 -9.27
CA LEU A 37 10.14 4.03 -9.89
C LEU A 37 11.25 3.37 -10.70
N LYS A 38 11.64 2.14 -10.37
CA LYS A 38 12.61 1.36 -11.15
C LYS A 38 12.12 1.06 -12.56
N GLN A 39 10.80 1.07 -12.76
CA GLN A 39 10.15 0.69 -14.02
C GLN A 39 9.55 1.89 -14.77
N ALA A 40 8.89 2.79 -14.04
CA ALA A 40 8.20 3.93 -14.63
C ALA A 40 8.35 5.16 -13.74
N PRO A 41 8.89 6.29 -14.25
CA PRO A 41 8.99 7.54 -13.50
C PRO A 41 7.64 8.00 -12.94
N GLY A 42 6.55 7.78 -13.67
CA GLY A 42 5.19 8.14 -13.24
C GLY A 42 4.72 7.46 -11.95
N SER A 43 5.38 6.39 -11.49
CA SER A 43 5.09 5.74 -10.21
C SER A 43 5.18 6.68 -9.00
N MET A 44 5.97 7.77 -9.09
CA MET A 44 6.03 8.79 -8.04
C MET A 44 4.70 9.53 -7.81
N LEU A 45 3.82 9.55 -8.82
CA LEU A 45 2.52 10.24 -8.74
C LEU A 45 1.46 9.42 -8.02
N SER A 46 1.74 8.16 -7.68
CA SER A 46 0.81 7.33 -6.92
C SER A 46 0.65 7.85 -5.50
N ARG A 47 -0.59 8.18 -5.15
CA ARG A 47 -0.99 8.61 -3.81
C ARG A 47 -1.37 7.44 -2.89
N GLY A 48 -1.15 6.19 -3.33
CA GLY A 48 -1.47 5.00 -2.54
C GLY A 48 -0.83 5.04 -1.14
N VAL A 49 -1.60 4.63 -0.14
CA VAL A 49 -1.18 4.54 1.26
C VAL A 49 -1.28 3.11 1.79
N ALA A 50 -0.69 2.88 2.96
CA ALA A 50 -0.93 1.70 3.77
C ALA A 50 -1.34 2.12 5.18
N ALA A 51 -2.25 1.37 5.78
CA ALA A 51 -2.83 1.68 7.08
C ALA A 51 -3.26 0.43 7.84
N LEU A 52 -3.43 0.60 9.15
CA LEU A 52 -4.05 -0.36 10.05
C LEU A 52 -5.42 0.12 10.48
N ARG A 53 -6.34 -0.83 10.63
CA ARG A 53 -7.63 -0.68 11.31
C ARG A 53 -7.84 -1.90 12.20
N GLY A 54 -7.74 -1.75 13.51
CA GLY A 54 -7.63 -2.87 14.44
C GLY A 54 -6.46 -3.79 14.05
N THR A 55 -6.77 -5.08 13.83
CA THR A 55 -5.81 -6.10 13.38
C THR A 55 -5.82 -6.31 11.85
N THR A 56 -6.38 -5.37 11.09
CA THR A 56 -6.47 -5.45 9.63
C THR A 56 -5.45 -4.53 8.98
N LEU A 57 -4.58 -5.10 8.14
CA LEU A 57 -3.66 -4.36 7.28
C LEU A 57 -4.31 -4.04 5.93
N ILE A 58 -4.36 -2.75 5.60
CA ILE A 58 -4.92 -2.23 4.34
C ILE A 58 -3.78 -1.61 3.55
N ILE A 59 -3.60 -2.07 2.30
CA ILE A 59 -2.56 -1.57 1.39
C ILE A 59 -3.21 -1.22 0.05
N ASN A 60 -2.91 -0.03 -0.47
CA ASN A 60 -3.34 0.38 -1.81
C ASN A 60 -2.28 0.00 -2.84
N LEU A 61 -2.64 -0.84 -3.79
CA LEU A 61 -1.78 -1.25 -4.90
C LEU A 61 -2.17 -0.51 -6.20
N PRO A 62 -1.22 -0.40 -7.16
CA PRO A 62 -1.52 0.14 -8.48
C PRO A 62 -2.68 -0.59 -9.17
N GLY A 63 -3.42 0.12 -10.02
CA GLY A 63 -4.52 -0.47 -10.79
C GLY A 63 -4.08 -1.35 -11.96
N SER A 64 -2.83 -1.22 -12.41
CA SER A 64 -2.29 -2.06 -13.49
C SER A 64 -1.97 -3.46 -12.96
N PRO A 65 -2.29 -4.54 -13.69
CA PRO A 65 -1.97 -5.91 -13.26
C PRO A 65 -0.48 -6.12 -12.95
N ALA A 66 0.41 -5.54 -13.76
CA ALA A 66 1.85 -5.60 -13.55
C ALA A 66 2.28 -4.90 -12.25
N GLY A 67 1.81 -3.68 -12.01
CA GLY A 67 2.15 -2.92 -10.79
C GLY A 67 1.55 -3.55 -9.52
N ALA A 68 0.33 -4.07 -9.62
CA ALA A 68 -0.29 -4.82 -8.52
C ALA A 68 0.50 -6.10 -8.20
N GLY A 69 0.90 -6.86 -9.22
CA GLY A 69 1.69 -8.07 -9.06
C GLY A 69 3.06 -7.81 -8.43
N GLN A 70 3.77 -6.78 -8.89
CA GLN A 70 5.06 -6.37 -8.31
C GLN A 70 4.91 -5.93 -6.85
N GLY A 71 3.92 -5.10 -6.56
CA GLY A 71 3.65 -4.66 -5.19
C GLY A 71 3.29 -5.83 -4.26
N ALA A 72 2.46 -6.77 -4.72
CA ALA A 72 2.14 -7.97 -3.97
C ALA A 72 3.39 -8.83 -3.71
N ALA A 73 4.22 -9.06 -4.74
CA ALA A 73 5.45 -9.84 -4.61
C ALA A 73 6.44 -9.21 -3.62
N LEU A 74 6.57 -7.87 -3.60
CA LEU A 74 7.38 -7.13 -2.64
C LEU A 74 6.90 -7.35 -1.20
N LEU A 75 5.59 -7.43 -1.00
CA LEU A 75 4.97 -7.47 0.33
C LEU A 75 4.81 -8.88 0.87
N CYS A 76 4.60 -9.89 0.01
CA CYS A 76 4.36 -11.28 0.41
C CYS A 76 5.29 -11.80 1.52
N PRO A 77 6.63 -11.60 1.45
CA PRO A 77 7.54 -12.10 2.49
C PRO A 77 7.32 -11.46 3.88
N LEU A 78 6.68 -10.29 3.93
CA LEU A 78 6.51 -9.48 5.15
C LEU A 78 5.13 -9.66 5.78
N ILE A 79 4.14 -10.21 5.05
CA ILE A 79 2.75 -10.27 5.51
C ILE A 79 2.62 -11.14 6.76
N GLU A 80 3.26 -12.30 6.82
CA GLU A 80 3.19 -13.19 7.99
C GLU A 80 3.74 -12.52 9.25
N HIS A 81 4.91 -11.88 9.13
CA HIS A 81 5.52 -11.16 10.24
C HIS A 81 4.64 -9.97 10.67
N ALA A 82 4.15 -9.17 9.71
CA ALA A 82 3.25 -8.06 10.00
C ALA A 82 1.99 -8.50 10.75
N ILE A 83 1.38 -9.62 10.35
CA ILE A 83 0.23 -10.21 11.04
C ILE A 83 0.61 -10.63 12.47
N ALA A 84 1.72 -11.34 12.63
CA ALA A 84 2.19 -11.75 13.95
C ALA A 84 2.41 -10.54 14.88
N THR A 85 3.07 -9.47 14.41
CA THR A 85 3.31 -8.25 15.18
C THR A 85 2.02 -7.52 15.55
N MET A 86 1.02 -7.48 14.65
CA MET A 86 -0.30 -6.92 14.96
C MET A 86 -1.02 -7.69 16.08
N HIS A 87 -0.72 -8.98 16.26
CA HIS A 87 -1.24 -9.82 17.33
C HIS A 87 -0.35 -9.89 18.58
N GLY A 88 0.66 -9.02 18.68
CA GLY A 88 1.50 -8.90 19.88
C GLY A 88 2.75 -9.77 19.88
N ALA A 89 3.11 -10.39 18.75
CA ALA A 89 4.45 -10.94 18.60
C ALA A 89 5.49 -9.81 18.67
N ARG A 90 6.69 -10.12 19.16
CA ARG A 90 7.79 -9.15 19.18
C ARG A 90 8.18 -8.79 17.75
N HIS A 91 8.51 -7.52 17.56
CA HIS A 91 9.09 -6.98 16.33
C HIS A 91 10.54 -7.46 16.17
#